data_AF-A0A0F9KXS7-F1
#
_entry.id   AF-A0A0F9KXS7-F1
#
_cell.length_a   1.000
_cell.length_b   1.000
_cell.length_c   1.000
_cell.angle_alpha   90.00
_cell.angle_beta   90.00
_cell.angle_gamma   90.00
#
_symmetry.space_group_name_H-M   'P 1'
#
loop_
_entity.id
_entity.type
_entity.pdbx_description
1 polymer ?
#
loop_
_entity_poly.entity_id
_entity_poly.type
_entity_poly.pdbx_seq_one_letter_code
_entity_poly.pdbx_strand_id
1 'polypeptide(L)'
;MWITTSFQSENVTVSGLSPTIRIRDVSDGSVVASGIMSELGEGFYTHDFTGYDITREYVILCDAVILSDLNRYKSLTTGEYGDIINNIGLVSDNIDFRAGLVKKIWQNKLELFDGDTGNFVIYDDDGTTPLVSWDVTDVLDTAIEQEAFNTSKRSRGA
;
A
#
# COMPACT_ATOMS: atom_id res chain seq x y z
N MET A 1 18.51 -16.88 12.29
CA MET A 1 17.63 -15.75 11.92
C MET A 1 16.24 -16.09 12.39
N TRP A 2 15.56 -15.18 13.10
CA TRP A 2 14.18 -15.41 13.50
C TRP A 2 13.23 -15.19 12.33
N ILE A 3 12.42 -16.21 12.02
CA ILE A 3 11.34 -16.12 11.05
C ILE A 3 10.05 -15.99 11.85
N THR A 4 9.25 -14.98 11.55
CA THR A 4 7.97 -14.73 12.22
C THR A 4 6.88 -14.53 11.19
N THR A 5 5.73 -15.14 11.42
CA THR A 5 4.51 -14.93 10.60
C THR A 5 3.28 -14.98 11.50
N SER A 6 2.16 -14.44 11.02
CA SER A 6 0.86 -14.60 11.64
C SER A 6 -0.09 -15.40 10.77
N PHE A 7 -1.04 -16.06 11.42
CA PHE A 7 -2.15 -16.74 10.77
C PHE A 7 -3.48 -16.13 11.20
N GLN A 8 -4.39 -15.99 10.24
CA GLN A 8 -5.70 -15.41 10.44
C GLN A 8 -6.75 -16.28 9.74
N SER A 9 -7.97 -16.27 10.27
CA SER A 9 -9.17 -16.81 9.63
C SER A 9 -10.27 -15.78 9.76
N GLU A 10 -10.95 -15.47 8.65
CA GLU A 10 -12.02 -14.46 8.63
C GLU A 10 -11.60 -13.11 9.25
N ASN A 11 -10.36 -12.68 8.98
CA ASN A 11 -9.74 -11.47 9.53
C ASN A 11 -9.51 -11.47 11.06
N VAL A 12 -9.59 -12.64 11.71
CA VAL A 12 -9.28 -12.81 13.13
C VAL A 12 -8.02 -13.65 13.28
N THR A 13 -7.10 -13.24 14.15
CA THR A 13 -5.87 -14.01 14.46
C THR A 13 -6.20 -15.36 15.07
N VAL A 14 -5.53 -16.41 14.60
CA VAL A 14 -5.79 -17.79 15.06
C VAL A 14 -4.61 -18.31 15.88
N SER A 15 -4.88 -18.54 17.16
CA SER A 15 -3.96 -19.13 18.13
C SER A 15 -4.11 -20.65 18.25
N GLY A 16 -3.14 -21.30 18.90
CA GLY A 16 -3.15 -22.74 19.18
C GLY A 16 -2.87 -23.63 17.97
N LEU A 17 -2.33 -23.09 16.89
CA LEU A 17 -1.92 -23.87 15.72
C LEU A 17 -0.56 -24.52 15.96
N SER A 18 -0.21 -25.50 15.12
CA SER A 18 1.15 -26.03 15.02
C SER A 18 1.64 -25.94 13.58
N PRO A 19 1.88 -24.71 13.06
CA PRO A 19 2.30 -24.54 11.68
C PRO A 19 3.64 -25.22 11.43
N THR A 20 3.81 -25.76 10.22
CA THR A 20 5.11 -26.25 9.76
C THR A 20 5.78 -25.22 8.89
N ILE A 21 7.11 -25.24 8.86
CA ILE A 21 7.93 -24.37 8.01
C ILE A 21 8.82 -25.23 7.11
N ARG A 22 8.99 -24.81 5.86
CA ARG A 22 10.02 -25.31 4.95
C ARG A 22 10.78 -24.14 4.35
N ILE A 23 12.10 -24.24 4.39
CA ILE A 23 13.00 -23.22 3.89
C ILE A 23 13.79 -23.85 2.74
N ARG A 24 13.80 -23.16 1.59
CA ARG A 24 14.53 -23.58 0.40
C ARG A 24 15.57 -22.56 0.00
N ASP A 25 16.73 -23.03 -0.45
CA ASP A 25 17.73 -22.20 -1.13
C ASP A 25 17.19 -21.84 -2.52
N VAL A 26 17.21 -20.56 -2.89
CA VAL A 26 16.71 -20.08 -4.18
C VAL A 26 17.60 -20.54 -5.33
N SER A 27 18.90 -20.72 -5.09
CA SER A 27 19.88 -21.00 -6.15
C SER A 27 19.67 -22.39 -6.77
N ASP A 28 19.27 -23.38 -5.97
CA ASP A 28 19.12 -24.77 -6.40
C ASP A 28 17.75 -25.40 -6.04
N GLY A 29 16.91 -24.69 -5.30
CA GLY A 29 15.59 -25.14 -4.86
C GLY A 29 15.61 -26.21 -3.75
N SER A 30 16.78 -26.56 -3.22
CA SER A 30 16.94 -27.59 -2.19
C SER A 30 16.30 -27.16 -0.87
N VAL A 31 15.75 -28.10 -0.10
CA VAL A 31 15.23 -27.81 1.24
C VAL A 31 16.41 -27.78 2.19
N VAL A 32 16.70 -26.60 2.74
CA VAL A 32 17.83 -26.38 3.67
C VAL A 32 17.41 -26.49 5.13
N ALA A 33 16.12 -26.28 5.44
CA ALA A 33 15.58 -26.48 6.77
C ALA A 33 14.07 -26.75 6.72
N SER A 34 13.57 -27.46 7.74
CA SER A 34 12.15 -27.67 7.97
C SER A 34 11.88 -27.93 9.44
N GLY A 35 10.69 -27.57 9.91
CA GLY A 35 10.32 -27.81 11.31
C GLY A 35 8.91 -27.38 11.64
N ILE A 36 8.63 -27.33 12.94
CA ILE A 36 7.40 -26.77 13.50
C ILE A 36 7.70 -25.35 13.99
N MET A 37 6.74 -24.45 13.87
CA MET A 37 6.81 -23.10 14.42
C MET A 37 6.26 -23.06 15.84
N SER A 38 6.90 -22.29 16.72
CA SER A 38 6.46 -22.05 18.09
C SER A 38 5.51 -20.86 18.15
N GLU A 39 4.41 -20.98 18.88
CA GLU A 39 3.48 -19.86 19.08
C GLU A 39 4.07 -18.81 20.04
N LEU A 40 3.94 -17.53 19.68
CA LEU A 40 4.32 -16.38 20.51
C LEU A 40 3.11 -15.71 21.19
N GLY A 41 1.90 -16.04 20.74
CA GLY A 41 0.65 -15.41 21.18
C GLY A 41 -0.02 -14.60 20.08
N GLU A 42 -1.30 -14.29 20.24
CA GLU A 42 -2.09 -13.45 19.31
C GLU A 42 -2.01 -13.90 17.84
N GLY A 43 -1.93 -15.22 17.61
CA GLY A 43 -1.81 -15.81 16.27
C GLY A 43 -0.45 -15.59 15.58
N PHE A 44 0.57 -15.14 16.30
CA PHE A 44 1.96 -15.08 15.82
C PHE A 44 2.72 -16.35 16.15
N TYR A 45 3.55 -16.77 15.19
CA TYR A 45 4.37 -17.97 15.28
C TYR A 45 5.78 -17.67 14.81
N THR A 46 6.77 -18.35 15.40
CA THR A 46 8.18 -18.14 15.12
C THR A 46 8.95 -19.44 14.92
N HIS A 47 10.05 -19.34 14.19
CA HIS A 47 11.03 -20.42 14.03
C HIS A 47 12.44 -19.81 13.96
N ASP A 48 13.39 -20.38 14.72
CA ASP A 48 14.79 -20.00 14.56
C ASP A 48 15.42 -20.77 13.40
N PHE A 49 15.77 -20.04 12.34
CA PHE A 49 16.61 -20.58 11.28
C PHE A 49 18.08 -20.39 11.65
N THR A 50 18.61 -21.29 12.48
CA THR A 50 19.99 -21.23 12.98
C THR A 50 21.03 -21.35 11.85
N GLY A 51 20.71 -22.07 10.77
CA GLY A 51 21.56 -22.26 9.59
C GLY A 51 21.51 -21.14 8.54
N TYR A 52 20.98 -19.97 8.90
CA TYR A 52 20.84 -18.84 7.98
C TYR A 52 22.21 -18.29 7.55
N ASP A 53 22.40 -18.18 6.24
CA ASP A 53 23.54 -17.52 5.61
C ASP A 53 23.06 -16.25 4.89
N ILE A 54 23.55 -15.08 5.33
CA ILE A 54 23.15 -13.78 4.76
C ILE A 54 23.57 -13.61 3.29
N THR A 55 24.49 -14.43 2.79
CA THR A 55 24.95 -14.37 1.40
C THR A 55 24.08 -15.17 0.44
N ARG A 56 23.08 -15.87 0.96
CA ARG A 56 22.15 -16.71 0.20
C ARG A 56 20.74 -16.18 0.28
N GLU A 57 19.96 -16.52 -0.74
CA GLU A 57 18.54 -16.20 -0.79
C GLU A 57 17.71 -17.42 -0.49
N TYR A 58 16.65 -17.21 0.30
CA TYR A 58 15.76 -18.28 0.72
C TYR A 58 14.30 -17.94 0.46
N VAL A 59 13.56 -18.97 0.04
CA VAL A 59 12.09 -18.98 0.02
C VAL A 59 11.61 -19.80 1.21
N ILE A 60 10.71 -19.21 1.98
CA ILE A 60 10.17 -19.79 3.20
C ILE A 60 8.68 -20.01 2.99
N LEU A 61 8.21 -21.23 3.23
CA LEU A 61 6.79 -21.56 3.21
C LEU A 61 6.37 -22.06 4.58
N CYS A 62 5.42 -21.36 5.19
CA CYS A 62 4.74 -21.75 6.40
C CYS A 62 3.36 -22.34 6.05
N ASP A 63 3.02 -23.49 6.64
CA ASP A 63 1.77 -24.23 6.40
C ASP A 63 1.06 -24.50 7.73
N ALA A 64 -0.09 -23.85 7.93
CA ALA A 64 -1.02 -24.11 9.01
C ALA A 64 -2.17 -25.01 8.53
N VAL A 65 -1.92 -26.32 8.49
CA VAL A 65 -2.80 -27.36 7.89
C VAL A 65 -4.27 -27.30 8.34
N ILE A 66 -4.54 -26.78 9.54
CA ILE A 66 -5.89 -26.65 10.11
C ILE A 66 -6.73 -25.59 9.38
N LEU A 67 -6.09 -24.56 8.81
CA LEU A 67 -6.77 -23.49 8.09
C LEU A 67 -7.07 -23.89 6.64
N SER A 68 -8.14 -23.32 6.08
CA SER A 68 -8.55 -23.56 4.69
C SER A 68 -7.95 -22.53 3.71
N ASP A 69 -7.86 -22.94 2.44
CA ASP A 69 -7.61 -22.10 1.28
C ASP A 69 -6.48 -21.05 1.47
N LEU A 70 -6.82 -19.77 1.32
CA LEU A 70 -5.91 -18.62 1.36
C LEU A 70 -5.31 -18.36 2.75
N ASN A 71 -5.91 -18.92 3.80
CA ASN A 71 -5.46 -18.71 5.18
C ASN A 71 -4.39 -19.71 5.61
N ARG A 72 -4.25 -20.82 4.87
CA ARG A 72 -3.35 -21.94 5.21
C ARG A 72 -1.87 -21.65 5.02
N TYR A 73 -1.52 -21.00 3.92
CA TYR A 73 -0.13 -20.83 3.52
C TYR A 73 0.33 -19.39 3.72
N LYS A 74 1.53 -19.22 4.27
CA LYS A 74 2.24 -17.94 4.30
C LYS A 74 3.60 -18.14 3.67
N SER A 75 3.94 -17.34 2.67
CA SER A 75 5.24 -17.34 2.02
C SER A 75 6.03 -16.11 2.42
N LEU A 76 7.29 -16.29 2.78
CA LEU A 76 8.24 -15.21 3.02
C LEU A 76 9.44 -15.43 2.10
N THR A 77 10.14 -14.36 1.76
CA THR A 77 11.38 -14.41 1.00
C THR A 77 12.41 -13.51 1.67
N THR A 78 13.68 -13.85 1.50
CA THR A 78 14.83 -13.07 2.01
C THR A 78 15.66 -12.58 0.82
N GLY A 79 16.51 -11.57 1.05
CA GLY A 79 17.38 -11.02 0.01
C GLY A 79 16.65 -10.07 -0.94
N GLU A 80 17.20 -9.91 -2.15
CA GLU A 80 16.77 -8.91 -3.13
C GLU A 80 15.30 -9.09 -3.51
N TYR A 81 14.83 -10.35 -3.56
CA TYR A 81 13.44 -10.66 -3.88
C TYR A 81 12.43 -10.24 -2.79
N GLY A 82 12.81 -10.34 -1.51
CA GLY A 82 12.00 -9.84 -0.40
C GLY A 82 11.91 -8.32 -0.40
N ASP A 83 13.01 -7.66 -0.73
CA ASP A 83 13.06 -6.21 -0.88
C ASP A 83 12.20 -5.73 -2.07
N ILE A 84 12.16 -6.47 -3.18
CA ILE A 84 11.29 -6.17 -4.32
C ILE A 84 9.80 -6.29 -3.92
N ILE A 85 9.39 -7.35 -3.23
CA ILE A 85 7.99 -7.53 -2.81
C ILE A 85 7.56 -6.39 -1.87
N ASN A 86 8.42 -6.02 -0.92
CA ASN A 86 8.17 -4.88 -0.02
C ASN A 86 8.08 -3.56 -0.80
N ASN A 87 8.97 -3.34 -1.76
CA ASN A 87 8.93 -2.16 -2.63
C ASN A 87 7.68 -2.11 -3.50
N ILE A 88 7.22 -3.24 -4.05
CA ILE A 88 5.97 -3.31 -4.82
C ILE A 88 4.77 -2.95 -3.94
N GLY A 89 4.70 -3.47 -2.71
CA GLY A 89 3.66 -3.11 -1.73
C GLY A 89 3.62 -1.60 -1.48
N LEU A 90 4.78 -0.99 -1.18
CA LEU A 90 4.90 0.46 -0.98
C LEU A 90 4.49 1.27 -2.22
N VAL A 91 4.81 0.80 -3.43
CA VAL A 91 4.41 1.47 -4.68
C VAL A 91 2.90 1.34 -4.91
N SER A 92 2.31 0.19 -4.63
CA SER A 92 0.86 -0.05 -4.75
C SER A 92 0.07 0.91 -3.85
N ASP A 93 0.45 1.02 -2.58
CA ASP A 93 -0.22 1.91 -1.62
C ASP A 93 -0.16 3.38 -2.06
N ASN A 94 0.98 3.81 -2.62
CA ASN A 94 1.15 5.15 -3.18
C ASN A 94 0.29 5.39 -4.43
N ILE A 95 0.13 4.37 -5.29
CA ILE A 95 -0.74 4.45 -6.47
C ILE A 95 -2.20 4.57 -6.05
N ASP A 96 -2.64 3.79 -5.07
CA ASP A 96 -4.02 3.83 -4.55
C ASP A 96 -4.34 5.19 -3.93
N PHE A 97 -3.42 5.75 -3.13
CA PHE A 97 -3.58 7.08 -2.56
C PHE A 97 -3.71 8.16 -3.65
N ARG A 98 -2.83 8.14 -4.66
CA ARG A 98 -2.84 9.11 -5.77
C ARG A 98 -4.08 8.95 -6.66
N ALA A 99 -4.49 7.71 -6.94
CA ALA A 99 -5.71 7.42 -7.69
C ALA A 99 -6.94 7.94 -6.95
N GLY A 100 -6.97 7.79 -5.62
CA GLY A 100 -7.99 8.38 -4.75
C GLY A 100 -8.07 9.91 -4.87
N LEU A 101 -6.93 10.59 -4.78
CA LEU A 101 -6.86 12.05 -4.95
C LEU A 101 -7.34 12.49 -6.34
N VAL A 102 -6.89 11.82 -7.41
CA VAL A 102 -7.32 12.10 -8.79
C VAL A 102 -8.83 11.93 -8.92
N LYS A 103 -9.39 10.82 -8.40
CA LYS A 103 -10.84 10.59 -8.42
C LYS A 103 -11.62 11.69 -7.70
N LYS A 104 -11.15 12.13 -6.53
CA LYS A 104 -11.74 13.26 -5.80
C LYS A 104 -11.72 14.55 -6.63
N ILE A 105 -10.59 14.87 -7.28
CA ILE A 105 -10.46 16.01 -8.20
C ILE A 105 -11.49 15.96 -9.34
N TRP A 106 -11.75 14.78 -9.93
CA TRP A 106 -12.70 14.63 -11.04
C TRP A 106 -14.18 14.63 -10.61
N GLN A 107 -14.49 14.26 -9.37
CA GLN A 107 -15.86 14.04 -8.90
C GLN A 107 -16.39 15.17 -8.01
N ASN A 108 -15.52 15.89 -7.33
CA ASN A 108 -15.92 16.91 -6.37
C ASN A 108 -16.22 18.24 -7.04
N LYS A 109 -16.97 19.08 -6.31
CA LYS A 109 -17.37 20.41 -6.74
C LYS A 109 -16.13 21.28 -6.94
N LEU A 110 -15.98 21.83 -8.13
CA LEU A 110 -14.99 22.85 -8.45
C LEU A 110 -15.63 24.21 -8.17
N GLU A 111 -15.15 24.93 -7.15
CA GLU A 111 -15.55 26.31 -6.90
C GLU A 111 -14.34 27.21 -7.11
N LEU A 112 -14.46 28.12 -8.07
CA LEU A 112 -13.56 29.25 -8.19
C LEU A 112 -14.08 30.29 -7.20
N PHE A 113 -13.40 30.46 -6.07
CA PHE A 113 -13.73 31.52 -5.14
C PHE A 113 -13.27 32.84 -5.76
N ASP A 114 -14.23 33.74 -6.01
CA ASP A 114 -13.95 35.15 -6.14
C ASP A 114 -13.59 35.69 -4.75
N GLY A 115 -12.35 36.11 -4.56
CA GLY A 115 -11.88 36.63 -3.28
C GLY A 115 -10.37 36.70 -3.17
N ASP A 116 -9.84 37.92 -3.34
CA ASP A 116 -8.58 38.53 -2.85
C ASP A 116 -7.26 37.73 -2.82
N THR A 117 -7.21 36.47 -3.25
CA THR A 117 -6.07 35.56 -3.04
C THR A 117 -5.51 34.95 -4.31
N GLY A 118 -6.08 35.25 -5.49
CA GLY A 118 -5.51 34.83 -6.78
C GLY A 118 -5.41 33.31 -6.96
N ASN A 119 -6.07 32.49 -6.14
CA ASN A 119 -5.88 31.04 -6.13
C ASN A 119 -7.14 30.28 -6.54
N PHE A 120 -6.98 29.26 -7.38
CA PHE A 120 -7.99 28.24 -7.64
C PHE A 120 -7.84 27.10 -6.63
N VAL A 121 -8.90 26.75 -5.92
CA VAL A 121 -8.87 25.72 -4.86
C VAL A 121 -9.89 24.62 -5.16
N ILE A 122 -9.46 23.36 -5.15
CA ILE A 122 -10.32 22.18 -5.21
C ILE A 122 -10.57 21.69 -3.80
N TYR A 123 -11.83 21.47 -3.42
CA TYR A 123 -12.23 21.01 -2.10
C TYR A 123 -12.57 19.52 -2.09
N ASP A 124 -12.52 18.92 -0.89
CA ASP A 124 -13.05 17.57 -0.65
C ASP A 124 -14.59 17.54 -0.69
N ASP A 125 -15.17 16.36 -0.51
CA ASP A 125 -16.63 16.14 -0.48
C ASP A 125 -17.34 16.89 0.66
N ASP A 126 -16.61 17.30 1.69
CA ASP A 126 -17.08 18.14 2.78
C ASP A 126 -17.25 19.63 2.39
N GLY A 127 -16.77 20.04 1.22
CA GLY A 127 -16.83 21.42 0.73
C GLY A 127 -16.02 22.43 1.55
N THR A 128 -15.13 21.98 2.44
CA THR A 128 -14.34 22.84 3.34
C THR A 128 -12.85 22.50 3.41
N THR A 129 -12.47 21.25 3.12
CA THR A 129 -11.08 20.79 3.14
C THR A 129 -10.41 20.99 1.77
N PRO A 130 -9.34 21.81 1.66
CA PRO A 130 -8.63 22.00 0.39
C PRO A 130 -7.81 20.75 0.01
N LEU A 131 -7.99 20.26 -1.21
CA LEU A 131 -7.21 19.15 -1.79
C LEU A 131 -6.03 19.65 -2.61
N VAL A 132 -6.23 20.67 -3.43
CA VAL A 132 -5.19 21.28 -4.28
C VAL A 132 -5.47 22.77 -4.45
N SER A 133 -4.42 23.60 -4.43
CA SER A 133 -4.50 25.00 -4.83
C SER A 133 -3.47 25.34 -5.89
N TRP A 134 -3.85 26.18 -6.85
CA TRP A 134 -2.92 26.78 -7.80
C TRP A 134 -3.13 28.28 -7.88
N ASP A 135 -2.02 28.99 -8.02
CA ASP A 135 -2.03 30.40 -8.33
C ASP A 135 -2.51 30.61 -9.77
N VAL A 136 -3.48 31.50 -9.94
CA VAL A 136 -4.10 31.86 -11.21
C VAL A 136 -3.91 33.35 -11.52
N THR A 137 -2.81 33.96 -11.06
CA THR A 137 -2.38 35.28 -11.54
C THR A 137 -1.79 35.23 -12.96
N ASP A 138 -2.07 36.25 -13.76
CA ASP A 138 -1.42 36.47 -15.06
C ASP A 138 0.05 36.90 -14.88
N VAL A 139 0.84 36.94 -15.96
CA VAL A 139 2.26 37.35 -16.01
C VAL A 139 2.54 38.78 -15.51
N LEU A 140 1.49 39.54 -15.18
CA LEU A 140 1.54 40.87 -14.61
C LEU A 140 1.09 40.91 -13.13
N ASP A 141 0.99 39.74 -12.46
CA ASP A 141 0.49 39.56 -11.09
C ASP A 141 -0.96 40.02 -10.88
N THR A 142 -1.74 40.10 -11.95
CA THR A 142 -3.18 40.42 -11.89
C THR A 142 -3.99 39.15 -11.64
N ALA A 143 -4.87 39.15 -10.65
CA ALA A 143 -5.79 38.04 -10.40
C ALA A 143 -6.81 37.91 -11.56
N ILE A 144 -7.08 36.67 -12.00
CA ILE A 144 -8.14 36.39 -12.97
C ILE A 144 -9.48 36.39 -12.24
N GLU A 145 -10.29 37.44 -12.45
CA GLU A 145 -11.62 37.59 -11.86
C GLU A 145 -12.71 36.93 -12.72
N GLN A 146 -13.68 36.27 -12.10
CA GLN A 146 -14.87 35.77 -12.80
C GLN A 146 -15.94 36.87 -12.89
N GLU A 147 -16.09 37.47 -14.06
CA GLU A 147 -17.14 38.45 -14.35
C GLU A 147 -18.55 37.92 -14.03
N ALA A 148 -19.34 38.71 -13.30
CA ALA A 148 -20.73 38.39 -13.00
C ALA A 148 -21.49 38.12 -14.32
N PHE A 149 -22.19 36.98 -14.38
CA PHE A 149 -22.97 36.50 -15.53
C PHE A 149 -22.20 35.94 -16.74
N ASN A 150 -20.87 35.87 -16.71
CA ASN A 150 -20.11 35.08 -17.68
C ASN A 150 -19.80 33.69 -17.11
N THR A 151 -20.68 32.73 -17.36
CA THR A 151 -20.36 31.31 -17.14
C THR A 151 -19.13 30.96 -17.97
N SER A 152 -18.09 30.44 -17.33
CA SER A 152 -16.89 29.95 -18.01
C SER A 152 -17.30 28.92 -19.06
N LYS A 153 -17.20 29.29 -20.34
CA LYS A 153 -17.54 28.41 -21.47
C LYS A 153 -16.26 27.82 -22.03
N ARG A 154 -16.24 26.49 -22.17
CA ARG A 154 -15.20 25.76 -22.91
C ARG A 154 -15.02 26.42 -24.28
N SER A 155 -13.80 26.86 -24.62
CA SER A 155 -13.54 27.37 -25.96
C SER A 155 -13.84 26.25 -26.95
N ARG A 156 -14.65 26.58 -27.97
CA ARG A 156 -14.88 25.65 -29.08
C ARG A 156 -13.58 25.68 -29.87
N GLY A 157 -12.80 24.61 -29.79
CA GLY A 157 -11.53 24.48 -30.50
C GLY A 157 -11.69 24.88 -31.97
N ALA A 158 -10.80 25.76 -32.41
CA ALA A 158 -10.63 26.11 -33.82
C ALA A 158 -10.09 24.91 -34.61
#